data_AF-A0A934FK99-F1
#
_entry.id   AF-A0A934FK99-F1
#
_cell.length_a   1.000
_cell.length_b   1.000
_cell.length_c   1.000
_cell.angle_alpha   90.00
_cell.angle_beta   90.00
_cell.angle_gamma   90.00
#
_symmetry.space_group_name_H-M   'P 1'
#
loop_
_entity.id
_entity.type
_entity.pdbx_description
1 polymer ?
#
loop_
_entity_poly.entity_id
_entity_poly.type
_entity_poly.pdbx_seq_one_letter_code
_entity_poly.pdbx_strand_id
1 'polypeptide(L)' 'MAAPSTAQPGEQVPARVVEELNYALQDYRERTGKLPASISELLTASKLPPPQLPPGAQLRINAQFKTIEYVGPGGK' A
#
# COMPACT_ATOMS: atom_id res chain seq x y z
N MET A 1 33.78 -6.49 2.10
CA MET A 1 32.58 -5.83 1.55
C MET A 1 31.40 -6.34 2.34
N ALA A 2 30.78 -5.52 3.19
CA ALA A 2 29.69 -5.93 4.06
C ALA A 2 28.39 -5.28 3.59
N ALA A 3 27.45 -6.12 3.15
CA ALA A 3 26.02 -5.85 3.21
C ALA A 3 25.30 -7.20 3.14
N PRO A 4 25.10 -7.92 4.27
CA PRO A 4 23.94 -8.77 4.36
C PRO A 4 22.76 -7.81 4.56
N SER A 5 22.06 -7.48 3.48
CA SER A 5 20.73 -6.88 3.60
C SER A 5 19.85 -7.92 4.29
N THR A 6 19.75 -7.77 5.61
CA THR A 6 18.86 -8.52 6.50
C THR A 6 17.43 -8.15 6.13
N ALA A 7 16.96 -8.61 4.99
CA ALA A 7 15.58 -8.42 4.59
C ALA A 7 14.76 -9.42 5.42
N GLN A 8 14.34 -8.97 6.60
CA GLN A 8 13.49 -9.72 7.51
C GLN A 8 12.25 -10.20 6.73
N PRO A 9 11.92 -11.51 6.73
CA PRO A 9 10.82 -12.07 5.95
C PRO A 9 9.41 -11.53 6.33
N GLY A 10 9.30 -10.71 7.38
CA GLY A 10 8.07 -9.96 7.72
C GLY A 10 8.01 -8.53 7.16
N GLU A 11 9.13 -7.98 6.65
CA GLU A 11 9.27 -6.57 6.27
C GLU A 11 9.22 -6.35 4.75
N GLN A 12 9.47 -7.40 3.96
CA GLN A 12 9.31 -7.37 2.50
C GLN A 12 7.84 -7.40 2.04
N VAL A 13 6.97 -8.05 2.82
CA VAL A 13 5.53 -8.19 2.52
C VAL A 13 4.84 -6.82 2.42
N PRO A 14 5.02 -5.86 3.36
CA PRO A 14 4.37 -4.55 3.26
C PRO A 14 4.88 -3.71 2.09
N ALA A 15 6.16 -3.77 1.73
CA ALA A 15 6.70 -3.01 0.61
C ALA A 15 6.04 -3.40 -0.71
N ARG A 16 5.96 -4.71 -0.98
CA ARG A 16 5.32 -5.23 -2.20
C ARG A 16 3.83 -4.88 -2.26
N VAL A 17 3.13 -4.98 -1.13
CA VAL A 17 1.73 -4.57 -1.02
C VAL A 17 1.54 -3.09 -1.35
N VAL A 18 2.41 -2.22 -0.82
CA VAL A 18 2.37 -0.78 -1.10
C VAL A 18 2.60 -0.51 -2.58
N GLU A 19 3.55 -1.18 -3.22
CA GLU A 19 3.81 -1.04 -4.65
C GLU A 19 2.60 -1.45 -5.51
N GLU A 20 2.00 -2.61 -5.25
CA GLU A 20 0.82 -3.10 -5.97
C GLU A 20 -0.35 -2.12 -5.84
N LEU A 21 -0.57 -1.57 -4.64
CA LEU A 21 -1.64 -0.61 -4.41
C LEU A 21 -1.33 0.77 -4.99
N ASN A 22 -0.07 1.19 -5.07
CA ASN A 22 0.31 2.41 -5.79
C ASN A 22 0.03 2.27 -7.29
N TYR A 23 0.33 1.11 -7.87
CA TYR A 23 0.01 0.82 -9.26
C TYR A 23 -1.50 0.85 -9.51
N ALA A 24 -2.26 0.18 -8.64
CA ALA A 24 -3.72 0.20 -8.69
C ALA A 24 -4.29 1.62 -8.53
N LEU A 25 -3.74 2.41 -7.61
CA LEU A 25 -4.15 3.80 -7.36
C LEU A 25 -3.94 4.65 -8.61
N GLN A 26 -2.81 4.45 -9.28
CA GLN A 26 -2.53 5.10 -10.54
C GLN A 26 -3.53 4.69 -11.63
N ASP A 27 -3.76 3.39 -11.85
CA ASP A 27 -4.76 2.89 -12.81
C ASP A 27 -6.15 3.46 -12.52
N TYR A 28 -6.59 3.41 -11.26
CA TYR A 28 -7.87 3.96 -10.83
C TYR A 28 -7.99 5.45 -11.17
N ARG A 29 -6.93 6.22 -10.91
CA ARG A 29 -6.89 7.65 -11.20
C ARG A 29 -6.91 7.92 -12.71
N GLU A 30 -6.20 7.13 -13.50
CA GLU A 30 -6.21 7.27 -14.96
C GLU A 30 -7.58 6.93 -15.56
N ARG A 31 -8.31 5.96 -14.98
CA ARG A 31 -9.63 5.54 -15.45
C ARG A 31 -10.76 6.45 -14.98
N THR A 32 -10.69 6.97 -13.75
CA THR A 32 -11.77 7.74 -13.12
C THR A 32 -11.50 9.25 -13.06
N GLY A 33 -10.25 9.67 -13.26
CA GLY A 33 -9.80 11.04 -13.03
C GLY A 33 -9.78 11.46 -11.56
N LYS A 34 -10.04 10.54 -10.61
CA LYS A 34 -10.19 10.82 -9.18
C LYS A 34 -9.33 9.90 -8.33
N LEU A 35 -9.08 10.31 -7.09
CA LEU A 35 -8.51 9.42 -6.08
C LEU A 35 -9.63 8.66 -5.38
N PRO A 36 -9.42 7.37 -5.07
CA PRO A 36 -10.36 6.61 -4.28
C PRO A 36 -10.44 7.18 -2.86
N ALA A 37 -11.62 7.12 -2.26
CA ALA A 37 -11.87 7.62 -0.92
C ALA A 37 -11.19 6.78 0.17
N SER A 38 -10.89 5.50 -0.13
CA SER A 38 -10.29 4.56 0.82
C SER A 38 -9.58 3.41 0.10
N ILE A 39 -8.67 2.73 0.80
CA ILE A 39 -7.98 1.53 0.28
C ILE A 39 -8.99 0.46 -0.12
N SER A 40 -10.06 0.26 0.65
CA SER A 40 -11.11 -0.70 0.32
C SER A 40 -11.83 -0.40 -1.00
N GLU A 41 -12.05 0.88 -1.31
CA GLU A 41 -12.64 1.29 -2.59
C GLU A 41 -11.69 0.98 -3.74
N LEU A 42 -10.40 1.29 -3.54
CA LEU A 42 -9.36 0.96 -4.51
C LEU A 42 -9.27 -0.54 -4.77
N LEU A 43 -9.22 -1.35 -3.70
CA LEU A 43 -9.19 -2.81 -3.79
C LEU A 43 -10.40 -3.36 -4.55
N THR A 44 -11.59 -2.82 -4.26
CA THR A 44 -12.84 -3.23 -4.93
C THR A 44 -12.83 -2.86 -6.41
N ALA A 45 -12.40 -1.64 -6.73
CA ALA A 45 -12.35 -1.14 -8.10
C ALA A 45 -11.30 -1.86 -8.95
N SER A 46 -10.14 -2.15 -8.38
CA SER A 46 -9.05 -2.89 -9.02
C SER A 46 -9.20 -4.41 -8.88
N LYS A 47 -10.28 -4.90 -8.25
CA LYS A 47 -10.54 -6.32 -7.96
C LYS A 47 -9.34 -7.02 -7.32
N LEU A 48 -8.64 -6.31 -6.45
CA LEU A 48 -7.48 -6.82 -5.73
C LEU A 48 -7.91 -7.52 -4.45
N PRO A 49 -7.22 -8.61 -4.05
CA PRO A 49 -7.45 -9.23 -2.76
C PRO A 49 -7.06 -8.28 -1.62
N PRO A 50 -7.72 -8.38 -0.46
CA PRO A 50 -7.33 -7.60 0.71
C PRO A 50 -5.88 -7.94 1.12
N PRO A 51 -5.02 -6.93 1.31
CA PRO A 51 -3.63 -7.16 1.64
C PRO A 51 -3.48 -7.76 3.04
N GLN A 52 -2.59 -8.74 3.18
CA GLN A 52 -2.21 -9.26 4.49
C GLN A 52 -1.23 -8.27 5.13
N LEU A 53 -1.75 -7.45 6.03
CA LEU A 53 -0.96 -6.53 6.85
C LEU A 53 -0.65 -7.16 8.20
N PRO A 54 0.50 -6.82 8.81
CA PRO A 54 0.78 -7.16 10.19
C PRO A 54 -0.32 -6.61 11.14
N PRO A 55 -0.60 -7.29 12.25
CA PRO A 55 -1.58 -6.81 13.22
C PRO A 55 -1.17 -5.44 13.76
N GLY A 56 -2.08 -4.47 13.69
CA GLY A 56 -1.85 -3.08 14.07
C GLY A 56 -1.30 -2.19 12.95
N ALA A 57 -0.90 -2.77 11.82
CA ALA A 57 -0.51 -2.01 10.64
C ALA A 57 -1.72 -1.59 9.82
N GLN A 58 -1.61 -0.45 9.14
CA GLN A 58 -2.65 0.08 8.27
C GLN A 58 -2.03 0.64 7.00
N LEU A 59 -2.83 0.67 5.93
CA LEU A 59 -2.47 1.37 4.70
C LEU A 59 -3.31 2.63 4.62
N ARG A 60 -2.69 3.74 4.21
CA ARG A 60 -3.36 5.02 4.06
C ARG A 60 -3.08 5.60 2.69
N ILE A 61 -4.10 6.20 2.10
CA ILE A 61 -3.94 6.97 0.87
C ILE A 61 -3.40 8.34 1.26
N ASN A 62 -2.23 8.68 0.74
CA ASN A 62 -1.70 10.02 0.84
C ASN A 62 -2.22 10.85 -0.34
N ALA A 63 -3.24 11.67 -0.10
CA ALA A 63 -3.84 12.49 -1.16
C ALA A 63 -2.87 13.58 -1.69
N GLN A 64 -1.92 14.04 -0.86
CA GLN A 64 -0.94 15.05 -1.26
C GLN A 64 0.07 14.49 -2.26
N PHE A 65 0.62 13.31 -1.97
CA PHE A 65 1.57 12.63 -2.85
C PHE A 65 0.90 11.72 -3.88
N LYS A 66 -0.41 11.49 -3.75
CA LYS A 66 -1.21 10.58 -4.59
C LYS A 66 -0.63 9.17 -4.59
N THR A 67 -0.20 8.71 -3.41
CA THR A 67 0.46 7.42 -3.20
C THR A 67 -0.16 6.67 -2.02
N ILE A 68 0.14 5.38 -1.92
CA ILE A 68 -0.19 4.57 -0.75
C ILE A 68 0.99 4.57 0.22
N GLU A 69 0.69 4.83 1.49
CA GLU A 69 1.65 4.76 2.59
C GLU A 69 1.30 3.61 3.52
N TYR A 70 2.33 2.90 3.96
CA TYR A 70 2.22 1.91 5.02
C TYR A 70 2.46 2.58 6.37
N VAL A 71 1.49 2.46 7.26
CA VAL A 71 1.53 2.90 8.66
C VAL A 71 1.75 1.66 9.51
N GLY A 72 2.95 1.50 10.06
CA GLY A 72 3.32 0.33 10.86
C GLY A 72 2.55 0.21 12.18
N PRO A 73 2.59 -0.99 12.80
CA PRO A 73 1.94 -1.22 14.09
C PRO A 73 2.67 -0.44 15.18
N GLY A 74 2.05 0.65 15.63
CA GLY A 74 2.63 1.54 16.65
C GLY A 74 2.73 3.02 16.25
N GLY A 75 2.26 3.41 15.05
CA GLY A 75 2.14 4.81 14.67
C GLY A 75 1.17 5.56 15.57
N LYS A 76 1.70 6.27 16.58
CA LYS A 76 0.98 7.30 17.34
C LYS A 76 1.06 8.63 16.62
#